data_AF-A0A8T4NNE8-F1
#
_entry.id   AF-A0A8T4NNE8-F1
#
_cell.length_a   1.000
_cell.length_b   1.000
_cell.length_c   1.000
_cell.angle_alpha   90.00
_cell.angle_beta   90.00
_cell.angle_gamma   90.00
#
_symmetry.space_group_name_H-M   'P 1'
#
loop_
_entity.id
_entity.type
_entity.pdbx_description
1 polymer ?
#
loop_
_entity_poly.entity_id
_entity_poly.type
_entity_poly.pdbx_seq_one_letter_code
_entity_poly.pdbx_strand_id
1 'polypeptide(L)'
;MAKEKQKEKAREASEKTGKVISGNSGKTHESDLAKTRGRTFEGFVTKKFPRRVVVEFERTVYVRKYERFYRKKTRLHARLPAKMESQINVGDYVKIQETRPLSKIIHFIVVEKVTHNQGDKK
;
A
#
# COMPACT_ATOMS: atom_id res chain seq x y z
N MET A 1 -31.60 11.75 20.62
CA MET A 1 -30.66 12.71 21.23
C MET A 1 -29.56 12.04 22.08
N ALA A 2 -29.86 11.13 23.03
CA ALA A 2 -28.81 10.52 23.89
C ALA A 2 -27.89 9.49 23.18
N LYS A 3 -28.41 8.73 22.19
CA LYS A 3 -27.61 7.78 21.38
C LYS A 3 -26.60 8.44 20.45
N GLU A 4 -26.84 9.70 20.08
CA GLU A 4 -26.01 10.46 19.14
C GLU A 4 -24.78 11.03 19.84
N LYS A 5 -24.95 11.54 21.07
CA LYS A 5 -23.84 11.91 21.99
C LYS A 5 -22.94 10.73 22.35
N GLN A 6 -23.48 9.52 22.47
CA GLN A 6 -22.68 8.31 22.71
C GLN A 6 -21.84 7.92 21.48
N LYS A 7 -22.35 8.17 20.27
CA LYS A 7 -21.65 7.91 19.00
C LYS A 7 -20.55 8.94 18.70
N GLU A 8 -20.74 10.20 19.10
CA GLU A 8 -19.71 11.25 19.07
C GLU A 8 -18.57 10.97 20.07
N LYS A 9 -18.89 10.57 21.30
CA LYS A 9 -17.87 10.14 22.28
C LYS A 9 -17.03 8.95 21.79
N ALA A 10 -17.63 8.02 21.05
CA ALA A 10 -16.92 6.90 20.46
C ALA A 10 -15.99 7.32 19.30
N ARG A 11 -16.36 8.36 18.53
CA ARG A 11 -15.50 8.94 17.47
C ARG A 11 -14.31 9.70 18.05
N GLU A 12 -14.50 10.53 19.08
CA GLU A 12 -13.39 11.20 19.78
C GLU A 12 -12.44 10.20 20.46
N ALA A 13 -12.94 9.06 20.96
CA ALA A 13 -12.10 8.00 21.51
C ALA A 13 -11.21 7.34 20.43
N SER A 14 -11.74 7.16 19.22
CA SER A 14 -10.99 6.59 18.09
C SER A 14 -9.92 7.56 17.53
N GLU A 15 -10.19 8.86 17.55
CA GLU A 15 -9.24 9.91 17.13
C GLU A 15 -8.10 10.11 18.15
N LYS A 16 -8.35 9.85 19.45
CA LYS A 16 -7.33 9.88 20.51
C LYS A 16 -6.40 8.67 20.50
N THR A 17 -6.84 7.50 20.03
CA THR A 17 -5.96 6.35 19.75
C THR A 17 -5.06 6.53 18.52
N GLY A 18 -5.30 7.58 17.71
CA GLY A 18 -4.55 7.85 16.47
C GLY A 18 -3.30 8.73 16.63
N LYS A 19 -2.91 9.14 17.84
CA LYS A 19 -1.76 10.03 18.04
C LYS A 19 -0.91 9.60 19.23
N VAL A 20 0.40 9.51 18.97
CA VAL A 20 1.52 9.09 19.82
C VAL A 20 1.83 7.59 19.79
N ILE A 21 2.85 7.24 19.00
CA ILE A 21 3.88 6.29 19.45
C ILE A 21 5.22 7.02 19.39
N SER A 22 5.50 7.81 20.43
CA SER A 22 6.86 8.10 20.87
C SER A 22 7.19 7.08 21.94
N GLY A 23 8.03 6.10 21.60
CA GLY A 23 8.48 5.07 22.52
C GLY A 23 9.68 4.36 21.93
N ASN A 24 10.87 4.83 22.29
CA ASN A 24 12.13 4.11 22.05
C ASN A 24 12.05 2.75 22.74
N SER A 25 11.88 1.70 21.93
CA SER A 25 12.05 0.31 22.35
C SER A 25 13.12 -0.32 21.45
N GLY A 26 13.97 -1.12 22.08
CA GLY A 26 15.34 -1.37 21.64
C GLY A 26 15.53 -1.89 20.22
N LYS A 27 16.56 -1.36 19.56
CA LYS A 27 17.25 -1.85 18.35
C LYS A 27 16.55 -3.00 17.59
N THR A 28 15.36 -2.77 17.04
CA THR A 28 14.91 -3.40 15.81
C THR A 28 15.35 -2.46 14.69
N HIS A 29 16.20 -2.90 13.76
CA HIS A 29 16.75 -2.07 12.66
C HIS A 29 15.67 -1.24 11.95
N GLU A 30 15.41 -0.04 12.48
CA GLU A 30 14.27 0.83 12.12
C GLU A 30 14.66 1.93 11.13
N SER A 31 15.85 1.82 10.54
CA SER A 31 16.50 2.89 9.80
C SER A 31 17.02 2.50 8.42
N ASP A 32 16.47 1.45 7.80
CA ASP A 32 16.64 1.24 6.35
C ASP A 32 15.30 1.46 5.65
N LEU A 33 14.72 2.64 5.86
CA LEU A 33 13.88 3.25 4.84
C LEU A 33 14.80 3.49 3.63
N ALA A 34 14.89 2.48 2.76
CA ALA A 34 15.61 2.61 1.52
C ALA A 34 15.09 3.87 0.82
N LYS A 35 16.00 4.83 0.58
CA LYS A 35 15.64 6.10 -0.07
C LYS A 35 14.83 5.78 -1.32
N THR A 36 13.60 6.25 -1.33
CA THR A 36 12.71 6.09 -2.47
C THR A 36 13.09 7.09 -3.55
N ARG A 37 12.91 6.69 -4.81
CA ARG A 37 13.22 7.51 -5.97
C ARG A 37 12.37 7.07 -7.17
N GLY A 38 12.40 7.83 -8.25
CA GLY A 38 11.88 7.38 -9.53
C GLY A 38 10.36 7.17 -9.54
N ARG A 39 9.94 6.02 -10.09
CA ARG A 39 8.53 5.77 -10.45
C ARG A 39 7.71 5.25 -9.27
N THR A 40 6.45 5.65 -9.23
CA THR A 40 5.42 5.11 -8.35
C THR A 40 4.41 4.30 -9.13
N PHE A 41 3.97 3.17 -8.58
CA PHE A 41 2.88 2.37 -9.13
C PHE A 41 1.81 2.17 -8.07
N GLU A 42 0.58 2.01 -8.52
CA GLU A 42 -0.57 1.73 -7.67
C GLU A 42 -1.24 0.45 -8.19
N GLY A 43 -1.73 -0.37 -7.27
CA GLY A 43 -2.33 -1.65 -7.64
C GLY A 43 -2.85 -2.42 -6.45
N PHE A 44 -3.43 -3.58 -6.73
CA PHE A 44 -4.02 -4.45 -5.72
C PHE A 44 -3.01 -5.46 -5.20
N VAL A 45 -3.05 -5.75 -3.90
CA VAL A 45 -2.23 -6.79 -3.29
C VAL A 45 -2.84 -8.16 -3.58
N THR A 46 -2.17 -8.99 -4.38
CA THR A 46 -2.64 -10.35 -4.71
C THR A 46 -2.13 -11.39 -3.73
N LYS A 47 -0.89 -11.26 -3.25
CA LYS A 47 -0.27 -12.20 -2.29
C LYS A 47 0.53 -11.44 -1.25
N LYS A 48 0.40 -11.87 0.00
CA LYS A 48 1.15 -11.33 1.14
C LYS A 48 2.09 -12.39 1.70
N PHE A 49 3.33 -12.00 1.97
CA PHE A 49 4.33 -12.73 2.72
C PHE A 49 4.75 -11.85 3.92
N PRO A 50 5.44 -12.39 4.94
CA PRO A 50 5.82 -11.60 6.12
C PRO A 50 6.59 -10.31 5.78
N ARG A 51 7.56 -10.38 4.86
CA ARG A 51 8.42 -9.23 4.51
C ARG A 51 8.20 -8.66 3.10
N ARG A 52 7.33 -9.27 2.28
CA ARG A 52 7.08 -8.81 0.90
C ARG A 52 5.63 -8.96 0.51
N VAL A 53 5.22 -8.18 -0.47
CA VAL A 53 3.92 -8.30 -1.12
C VAL A 53 4.07 -8.41 -2.64
N VAL A 54 3.06 -9.00 -3.27
CA VAL A 54 2.91 -9.02 -4.72
C VAL A 54 1.77 -8.07 -5.06
N VAL A 55 2.11 -6.99 -5.77
CA VAL A 55 1.15 -5.99 -6.24
C VAL A 55 0.89 -6.24 -7.71
N GLU A 56 -0.38 -6.20 -8.09
CA GLU A 56 -0.85 -6.44 -9.44
C GLU A 56 -1.68 -5.24 -9.91
N PHE A 57 -1.37 -4.75 -11.10
CA PHE A 57 -2.17 -3.72 -11.78
C PHE A 57 -2.39 -4.11 -13.23
N GLU A 58 -3.56 -3.75 -13.74
CA GLU A 58 -3.96 -4.01 -15.10
C GLU A 58 -3.72 -2.78 -15.97
N ARG A 59 -3.22 -3.01 -17.19
CA ARG A 59 -3.13 -1.97 -18.22
C ARG A 59 -3.66 -2.50 -19.54
N THR A 60 -4.33 -1.63 -20.28
CA THR A 60 -4.81 -1.94 -21.62
C THR A 60 -3.69 -1.66 -22.62
N VAL A 61 -3.40 -2.61 -23.50
CA VAL A 61 -2.36 -2.48 -24.52
C VAL A 61 -2.99 -2.63 -25.90
N TYR A 62 -2.68 -1.70 -26.80
CA TYR A 62 -3.13 -1.71 -28.19
C TYR A 62 -2.23 -2.60 -29.06
N VAL A 63 -2.83 -3.51 -29.83
CA VAL A 63 -2.11 -4.35 -30.79
C VAL A 63 -2.31 -3.78 -32.19
N ARG A 64 -1.26 -3.10 -32.70
CA ARG A 64 -1.30 -2.40 -33.99
C ARG A 64 -1.75 -3.27 -35.16
N LYS A 65 -1.34 -4.55 -35.20
CA LYS A 65 -1.69 -5.47 -36.30
C LYS A 65 -3.19 -5.79 -36.37
N TYR A 66 -3.86 -5.88 -35.22
CA TYR A 66 -5.26 -6.32 -35.15
C TYR A 66 -6.22 -5.19 -34.78
N GLU A 67 -5.70 -3.98 -34.58
CA GLU A 67 -6.43 -2.79 -34.12
C GLU A 67 -7.29 -3.04 -32.86
N ARG A 68 -6.88 -4.01 -32.04
CA ARG A 68 -7.60 -4.46 -30.84
C ARG A 68 -6.80 -4.17 -29.59
N PHE A 69 -7.54 -3.93 -28.51
CA PHE A 69 -6.98 -3.79 -27.18
C PHE A 69 -7.03 -5.11 -26.42
N TYR A 70 -5.98 -5.45 -25.68
CA TYR A 70 -6.02 -6.53 -24.69
C TYR A 70 -5.63 -6.02 -23.31
N ARG A 71 -6.13 -6.70 -22.28
CA ARG A 71 -5.81 -6.40 -20.88
C ARG A 71 -4.57 -7.19 -20.48
N LYS A 72 -3.51 -6.48 -20.08
CA LYS A 72 -2.26 -7.07 -19.57
C LYS A 72 -2.16 -6.81 -18.07
N LYS A 73 -1.88 -7.86 -17.31
CA LYS A 73 -1.60 -7.75 -15.88
C LYS A 73 -0.09 -7.71 -15.64
N THR A 74 0.37 -6.78 -14.81
CA THR A 74 1.77 -6.68 -14.40
C THR A 74 1.87 -6.98 -12.91
N ARG A 75 2.78 -7.87 -12.53
CA ARG A 75 3.05 -8.24 -11.13
C ARG A 75 4.39 -7.67 -10.69
N LEU A 76 4.39 -6.94 -9.58
CA LEU A 76 5.58 -6.37 -8.97
C LEU A 76 5.75 -6.89 -7.55
N HIS A 77 6.99 -7.22 -7.19
CA HIS A 77 7.36 -7.59 -5.83
C HIS A 77 7.84 -6.34 -5.09
N ALA A 78 7.19 -6.04 -3.96
CA ALA A 78 7.55 -4.92 -3.11
C ALA A 78 7.92 -5.39 -1.70
N ARG A 79 8.87 -4.71 -1.08
CA ARG A 79 9.23 -4.88 0.33
C ARG A 79 8.10 -4.31 1.19
N LEU A 80 7.65 -5.09 2.17
CA LEU A 80 6.70 -4.64 3.19
C LEU A 80 7.49 -4.14 4.42
N PRO A 81 7.36 -2.87 4.80
CA PRO A 81 7.90 -2.38 6.07
C PRO A 81 7.15 -2.99 7.24
N ALA A 82 7.85 -3.35 8.33
CA ALA A 82 7.25 -3.96 9.52
C ALA A 82 6.14 -3.08 10.13
N LYS A 83 6.29 -1.75 10.07
CA LYS A 83 5.29 -0.78 10.54
C LYS A 83 3.92 -0.91 9.86
N MET A 84 3.90 -1.36 8.61
CA MET A 84 2.69 -1.46 7.79
C MET A 84 2.17 -2.90 7.65
N GLU A 85 2.81 -3.86 8.32
CA GLU A 85 2.47 -5.27 8.18
C GLU A 85 1.05 -5.58 8.65
N SER A 86 0.59 -4.98 9.75
CA SER A 86 -0.76 -5.18 10.29
C SER A 86 -1.87 -4.52 9.46
N GLN A 87 -1.54 -3.51 8.65
CA GLN A 87 -2.53 -2.68 7.96
C GLN A 87 -2.87 -3.18 6.55
N ILE A 88 -1.92 -3.89 5.91
CA ILE A 88 -2.02 -4.32 4.52
C ILE A 88 -2.42 -5.79 4.46
N ASN A 89 -3.55 -6.08 3.83
CA ASN A 89 -4.07 -7.41 3.58
C ASN A 89 -4.20 -7.70 2.08
N VAL A 90 -4.49 -8.95 1.75
CA VAL A 90 -4.77 -9.35 0.36
C VAL A 90 -6.06 -8.67 -0.09
N GLY A 91 -6.05 -8.07 -1.28
CA GLY A 91 -7.17 -7.30 -1.84
C GLY A 91 -7.07 -5.79 -1.60
N ASP A 92 -6.15 -5.32 -0.77
CA ASP A 92 -5.97 -3.89 -0.54
C ASP A 92 -5.36 -3.19 -1.76
N TYR A 93 -5.76 -1.93 -1.98
CA TYR A 93 -5.14 -1.05 -2.97
C TYR A 93 -3.97 -0.31 -2.32
N VAL A 94 -2.78 -0.46 -2.88
CA VAL A 94 -1.53 0.04 -2.29
C VAL A 94 -0.71 0.80 -3.31
N LYS A 95 0.02 1.80 -2.82
CA LYS A 95 1.01 2.56 -3.56
C LYS A 95 2.41 2.05 -3.24
N ILE A 96 3.13 1.71 -4.29
CA ILE A 96 4.52 1.26 -4.23
C ILE A 96 5.43 2.28 -4.93
N GLN A 97 6.65 2.42 -4.42
CA GLN A 97 7.64 3.32 -4.98
C GLN A 97 8.94 2.58 -5.27
N GLU A 98 9.60 2.97 -6.35
CA GLU A 98 10.88 2.44 -6.75
C GLU A 98 11.99 2.80 -5.75
N THR A 99 12.89 1.86 -5.52
CA THR A 99 14.05 2.01 -4.63
C THR A 99 15.32 1.54 -5.35
N ARG A 100 16.47 1.61 -4.67
CA ARG A 100 17.60 0.76 -5.07
C ARG A 100 17.17 -0.72 -5.03
N PRO A 101 17.84 -1.62 -5.76
CA PRO A 101 17.65 -3.05 -5.58
C PRO A 101 17.84 -3.47 -4.12
N LEU A 102 16.80 -4.05 -3.51
CA LEU A 102 16.83 -4.60 -2.15
C LEU A 102 17.10 -6.10 -2.16
N SER A 103 16.75 -6.77 -3.26
CA SER A 103 16.99 -8.18 -3.51
C SER A 103 16.88 -8.45 -5.02
N LYS A 104 17.15 -9.68 -5.46
CA LYS A 104 17.07 -10.10 -6.88
C LYS A 104 15.74 -9.74 -7.54
N ILE A 105 14.65 -9.81 -6.78
CA ILE A 105 13.29 -9.57 -7.30
C ILE A 105 12.64 -8.32 -6.73
N ILE A 106 13.18 -7.73 -5.66
CA ILE A 106 12.55 -6.64 -4.92
C ILE A 106 13.29 -5.34 -5.21
N HIS A 107 12.64 -4.50 -6.02
CA HIS A 107 13.11 -3.17 -6.42
C HIS A 107 12.15 -2.06 -5.97
N PHE A 108 11.10 -2.42 -5.23
CA PHE A 108 10.04 -1.52 -4.80
C PHE A 108 9.80 -1.66 -3.30
N ILE A 109 9.30 -0.60 -2.67
CA ILE A 109 8.81 -0.59 -1.29
C ILE A 109 7.37 -0.13 -1.26
N VAL A 110 6.58 -0.67 -0.33
CA VAL A 110 5.23 -0.18 -0.07
C VAL A 110 5.32 1.11 0.74
N VAL A 111 4.66 2.17 0.26
CA VAL A 111 4.68 3.50 0.88
C VAL A 111 3.37 3.77 1.61
N GLU A 112 2.24 3.44 1.00
CA GLU A 112 0.93 3.83 1.52
C GLU A 112 -0.15 2.84 1.08
N LYS A 113 -1.16 2.65 1.94
CA LYS A 113 -2.42 2.01 1.58
C LYS A 113 -3.38 3.09 1.09
N VAL A 114 -3.77 3.03 -0.17
CA VAL A 114 -4.65 4.01 -0.78
C VAL A 114 -6.09 3.57 -0.58
N THR A 115 -6.89 4.37 0.12
CA THR A 115 -8.33 4.13 0.25
C THR A 115 -9.01 4.46 -1.08
N HIS A 116 -9.40 3.42 -1.82
CA HIS A 116 -10.09 3.60 -3.10
C HIS A 116 -11.55 4.01 -2.86
N ASN A 117 -11.81 5.32 -2.82
CA ASN A 117 -13.17 5.84 -2.83
C ASN A 117 -13.74 5.62 -4.25
N GLN A 118 -14.62 4.62 -4.42
CA GLN A 118 -15.23 4.28 -5.71
C GLN A 118 -16.25 5.34 -6.23
N GLY A 119 -16.19 6.59 -5.77
CA GLY A 119 -17.25 7.60 -5.95
C GLY A 119 -17.00 8.73 -6.94
N ASP A 120 -15.76 9.05 -7.31
CA ASP A 120 -15.49 10.28 -8.08
C ASP A 120 -15.43 10.02 -9.59
N LYS A 121 -16.54 9.59 -10.17
CA LYS A 121 -16.75 9.64 -11.62
C LYS A 121 -17.53 10.91 -11.93
N LYS A 122 -16.83 11.92 -12.45
CA LYS A 122 -17.42 13.10 -13.10
C LYS A 122 -17.43 12.89 -14.61
#